data_AF-A0A420JB86-F1
#
_entry.id   AF-A0A420JB86-F1
#
_cell.length_a   1.000
_cell.length_b   1.000
_cell.length_c   1.000
_cell.angle_alpha   90.00
_cell.angle_beta   90.00
_cell.angle_gamma   90.00
#
_symmetry.space_group_name_H-M   'P 1'
#
loop_
_entity.id
_entity.type
_entity.pdbx_description
1 polymer ?
#
loop_
_entity_poly.entity_id
_entity_poly.type
_entity_poly.pdbx_seq_one_letter_code
_entity_poly.pdbx_strand_id
1 'polypeptide(L)'
;MVDSRQTATEEDVNQFKIAFQSQFPAKVEDTKQEGNLLAEIGSLKQKRDENLASYYERAKELLRRSCGRDTPIDGNFLLSQIEIVVLNNIVAAFVGGIGDDRVRSVDLIESISSSGSLLRTHEKAENMKARLERLAEMEKTRAEKRELEALRRHYDQRWSQPINPDVTSLYQDSVNHSMKTNIA
;
A
#
# COMPACT_ATOMS: atom_id res chain seq x y z
N MET A 1 49.86 -19.60 -19.89
CA MET A 1 48.70 -20.48 -20.10
C MET A 1 49.27 -21.86 -20.41
N VAL A 2 49.30 -22.74 -19.42
CA VAL A 2 49.89 -24.08 -19.57
C VAL A 2 48.77 -25.01 -20.03
N ASP A 3 48.75 -25.35 -21.32
CA ASP A 3 47.79 -26.29 -21.90
C ASP A 3 48.35 -27.71 -21.78
N SER A 4 48.16 -28.31 -20.60
CA SER A 4 48.60 -29.67 -20.26
C SER A 4 47.47 -30.70 -20.36
N ARG A 5 46.52 -30.52 -21.29
CA ARG A 5 45.39 -31.45 -21.48
C ARG A 5 45.81 -32.91 -21.68
N GLN A 6 46.98 -33.14 -22.26
CA GLN A 6 47.47 -34.47 -22.63
C GLN A 6 48.22 -35.18 -21.49
N THR A 7 48.54 -34.48 -20.40
CA THR A 7 49.33 -35.01 -19.26
C THR A 7 48.61 -34.90 -17.93
N ALA A 8 47.34 -34.48 -17.92
CA ALA A 8 46.55 -34.38 -16.70
C ALA A 8 46.29 -35.77 -16.11
N THR A 9 46.67 -35.93 -14.84
CA THR A 9 46.46 -37.17 -14.09
C THR A 9 45.16 -37.11 -13.28
N GLU A 10 44.66 -38.26 -12.83
CA GLU A 10 43.48 -38.34 -11.94
C GLU A 10 43.67 -37.50 -10.67
N GLU A 11 44.89 -37.42 -10.16
CA GLU A 11 45.25 -36.61 -9.01
C GLU A 11 45.13 -35.11 -9.30
N ASP A 12 45.56 -34.66 -10.49
CA ASP A 12 45.39 -33.26 -10.91
C ASP A 12 43.90 -32.87 -11.00
N VAL A 13 43.06 -33.80 -11.48
CA VAL A 13 41.60 -33.62 -11.52
C VAL A 13 41.03 -33.55 -10.11
N ASN A 14 41.52 -34.37 -9.18
CA ASN A 14 41.07 -34.40 -7.81
C ASN A 14 41.50 -33.12 -7.05
N GLN A 15 42.74 -32.68 -7.22
CA GLN A 15 43.25 -31.41 -6.68
C GLN A 15 42.47 -30.22 -7.23
N PHE A 16 42.17 -30.23 -8.54
CA PHE A 16 41.31 -29.21 -9.13
C PHE A 16 39.92 -29.21 -8.52
N LYS A 17 39.27 -30.38 -8.36
CA LYS A 17 37.95 -30.47 -7.72
C LYS A 17 37.97 -29.94 -6.29
N ILE A 18 38.99 -30.27 -5.50
CA ILE A 18 39.15 -29.79 -4.12
C ILE A 18 39.34 -28.27 -4.11
N ALA A 19 40.26 -27.74 -4.93
CA ALA A 19 40.50 -26.31 -5.02
C ALA A 19 39.26 -25.54 -5.51
N PHE A 20 38.56 -26.10 -6.50
CA PHE A 20 37.32 -25.54 -7.05
C PHE A 20 36.21 -25.51 -6.01
N GLN A 21 35.99 -26.60 -5.27
CA GLN A 21 34.99 -26.66 -4.19
C GLN A 21 35.37 -25.78 -2.99
N SER A 22 36.66 -25.60 -2.71
CA SER A 22 37.12 -24.68 -1.67
C SER A 22 36.95 -23.21 -2.06
N GLN A 23 37.12 -22.88 -3.33
CA GLN A 23 37.02 -21.50 -3.83
C GLN A 23 35.58 -21.12 -4.20
N PHE A 24 34.78 -22.10 -4.61
CA PHE A 24 33.35 -22.01 -4.87
C PHE A 24 32.61 -23.00 -3.98
N PRO A 25 32.57 -22.77 -2.66
CA PRO A 25 31.77 -23.60 -1.76
C PRO A 25 30.34 -23.56 -2.26
N ALA A 26 29.79 -24.73 -2.60
CA ALA A 26 28.38 -24.85 -2.91
C ALA A 26 27.65 -24.31 -1.68
N LYS A 27 27.05 -23.12 -1.81
CA LYS A 27 26.10 -22.65 -0.81
C LYS A 27 25.00 -23.69 -0.84
N VAL A 28 25.01 -24.57 0.14
CA VAL A 28 23.84 -25.36 0.48
C VAL A 28 22.85 -24.35 1.05
N GLU A 29 22.23 -23.57 0.17
CA GLU A 29 20.95 -23.00 0.48
C GLU A 29 20.03 -24.21 0.61
N ASP A 30 19.44 -24.36 1.80
CA ASP A 30 18.44 -25.37 2.10
C ASP A 30 17.48 -25.51 0.91
N THR A 31 17.57 -26.64 0.21
CA THR A 31 16.75 -27.02 -0.94
C THR A 31 15.34 -27.40 -0.47
N LYS A 32 14.74 -26.57 0.38
CA LYS A 32 13.31 -26.63 0.70
C LYS A 32 12.62 -25.58 -0.16
N GLN A 33 12.05 -26.07 -1.27
CA GLN A 33 11.29 -25.34 -2.29
C GLN A 33 12.12 -24.61 -3.35
N GLU A 34 12.80 -25.39 -4.19
CA GLU A 34 12.88 -25.08 -5.61
C GLU A 34 11.51 -25.38 -6.25
N GLY A 35 10.47 -24.68 -5.77
CA GLY A 35 9.23 -24.55 -6.52
C GLY A 35 9.53 -23.81 -7.82
N ASN A 36 8.66 -23.97 -8.82
CA ASN A 36 8.78 -23.20 -10.06
C ASN A 36 8.68 -21.69 -9.71
N LEU A 37 9.83 -21.01 -9.58
CA LEU A 37 9.91 -19.60 -9.19
C LEU A 37 9.07 -18.70 -10.09
N LEU A 38 8.96 -19.03 -11.38
CA LEU A 38 8.08 -18.30 -12.31
C LEU A 38 6.60 -18.45 -11.93
N ALA A 39 6.19 -19.62 -11.47
CA ALA A 39 4.83 -19.84 -10.95
C ALA A 39 4.61 -19.12 -9.61
N GLU A 40 5.63 -19.05 -8.75
CA GLU A 40 5.57 -18.27 -7.51
C GLU A 40 5.46 -16.76 -7.79
N ILE A 41 6.20 -16.25 -8.78
CA ILE A 41 6.08 -14.86 -9.26
C ILE A 41 4.68 -14.62 -9.82
N GLY A 42 4.20 -15.50 -10.70
CA GLY A 42 2.87 -15.37 -11.31
C GLY A 42 1.70 -15.50 -10.32
N SER A 43 1.92 -16.14 -9.17
CA SER A 43 0.92 -16.31 -8.10
C SER A 43 1.11 -15.33 -6.94
N LEU A 44 2.07 -14.40 -7.03
CA LEU A 44 2.31 -13.40 -6.01
C LEU A 44 1.09 -12.49 -5.86
N LYS A 45 0.41 -12.62 -4.73
CA LYS A 45 -0.76 -11.82 -4.35
C LYS A 45 -0.78 -11.54 -2.86
N GLN A 46 -1.21 -10.34 -2.51
CA GLN A 46 -1.45 -9.94 -1.13
C GLN A 46 -2.61 -10.77 -0.56
N LYS A 47 -2.37 -11.39 0.60
CA LYS A 47 -3.42 -12.15 1.31
C LYS A 47 -4.42 -11.18 1.96
N ARG A 48 -5.63 -11.66 2.25
CA ARG A 48 -6.71 -10.83 2.83
C ARG A 48 -6.31 -10.13 4.12
N ASP A 49 -5.60 -10.83 5.01
CA ASP A 49 -5.20 -10.32 6.33
C ASP A 49 -3.73 -9.85 6.37
N GLU A 50 -3.08 -9.75 5.21
CA GLU A 50 -1.69 -9.37 5.09
C GLU A 50 -1.57 -7.87 4.86
N ASN A 51 -0.83 -7.18 5.74
CA ASN A 51 -0.49 -5.79 5.51
C ASN A 51 0.57 -5.65 4.40
N LEU A 52 0.70 -4.44 3.85
CA LEU A 52 1.53 -4.18 2.68
C LEU A 52 3.03 -4.35 2.97
N ALA A 53 3.48 -4.10 4.21
CA ALA A 53 4.85 -4.36 4.64
C ALA A 53 5.20 -5.87 4.66
N SER A 54 4.31 -6.71 5.21
CA SER A 54 4.47 -8.17 5.20
C SER A 54 4.43 -8.73 3.77
N TYR A 55 3.57 -8.18 2.91
CA TYR A 55 3.52 -8.52 1.50
C TYR A 55 4.81 -8.14 0.77
N TYR A 56 5.37 -6.97 1.08
CA TYR A 56 6.66 -6.50 0.55
C TYR A 56 7.82 -7.38 1.00
N GLU A 57 7.88 -7.81 2.26
CA GLU A 57 8.93 -8.74 2.72
C GLU A 57 8.86 -10.07 1.98
N ARG A 58 7.67 -10.57 1.65
CA ARG A 58 7.53 -11.76 0.78
C ARG A 58 8.03 -11.53 -0.64
N ALA A 59 7.74 -10.37 -1.22
CA ALA A 59 8.23 -10.03 -2.56
C ALA A 59 9.76 -9.88 -2.57
N LYS A 60 10.36 -9.31 -1.51
CA LYS A 60 11.82 -9.26 -1.32
C LYS A 60 12.43 -10.65 -1.20
N GLU A 61 11.81 -11.52 -0.41
CA GLU A 61 12.30 -12.89 -0.26
C GLU A 61 12.22 -13.65 -1.58
N LEU A 62 11.17 -13.43 -2.38
CA LEU A 62 11.05 -14.00 -3.71
C LEU A 62 12.12 -13.46 -4.67
N LEU A 63 12.44 -12.17 -4.60
CA LEU A 63 13.52 -11.55 -5.36
C LEU A 63 14.88 -12.16 -5.01
N ARG A 64 15.15 -12.34 -3.71
CA ARG A 64 16.37 -12.98 -3.20
C ARG A 64 16.51 -14.42 -3.69
N ARG A 65 15.44 -15.22 -3.58
CA ARG A 65 15.38 -16.62 -4.07
C ARG A 65 15.50 -16.73 -5.59
N SER A 66 15.17 -15.67 -6.33
CA SER A 66 15.32 -15.61 -7.78
C SER A 66 16.70 -15.10 -8.22
N CYS A 67 17.68 -15.04 -7.32
CA CYS A 67 19.00 -14.46 -7.55
C CYS A 67 18.96 -13.00 -8.08
N GLY A 68 17.86 -12.29 -7.85
CA GLY A 68 17.67 -10.91 -8.25
C GLY A 68 18.13 -9.94 -7.16
N ARG A 69 18.44 -8.72 -7.56
CA ARG A 69 18.73 -7.60 -6.65
C ARG A 69 17.77 -6.47 -6.95
N ASP A 70 17.38 -5.74 -5.91
CA ASP A 70 16.66 -4.48 -6.11
C ASP A 70 17.62 -3.42 -6.65
N THR A 71 17.07 -2.39 -7.26
CA THR A 71 17.85 -1.27 -7.79
C THR A 71 18.55 -0.55 -6.63
N PRO A 72 19.89 -0.43 -6.65
CA PRO A 72 20.62 0.21 -5.58
C PRO A 72 20.27 1.69 -5.49
N ILE A 73 20.13 2.18 -4.26
CA ILE A 73 19.79 3.57 -3.97
C ILE A 73 20.88 4.53 -4.47
N ASP A 74 22.14 4.08 -4.44
CA ASP A 74 23.32 4.90 -4.71
C ASP A 74 23.85 4.78 -6.15
N GLY A 75 23.21 3.98 -7.01
CA GLY A 75 23.60 3.81 -8.42
C GLY A 75 24.94 3.10 -8.67
N ASN A 76 25.70 2.76 -7.62
CA ASN A 76 27.06 2.22 -7.72
C ASN A 76 27.15 0.79 -8.28
N PHE A 77 26.05 0.06 -8.40
CA PHE A 77 26.03 -1.28 -8.98
C PHE A 77 24.98 -1.37 -10.08
N LEU A 78 25.44 -1.61 -11.31
CA LEU A 78 24.53 -1.91 -12.42
C LEU A 78 23.98 -3.33 -12.23
N LEU A 79 22.66 -3.46 -12.34
CA LEU A 79 22.00 -4.75 -12.47
C LEU A 79 22.35 -5.34 -13.84
N SER A 80 22.63 -6.64 -13.88
CA SER A 80 22.74 -7.37 -15.13
C SER A 80 21.37 -7.44 -15.83
N GLN A 81 21.36 -7.70 -17.13
CA GLN A 81 20.12 -7.77 -17.92
C GLN A 81 19.11 -8.79 -17.36
N ILE A 82 19.60 -9.93 -16.84
CA ILE A 82 18.75 -10.96 -16.25
C ILE A 82 18.13 -10.47 -14.92
N GLU A 83 18.90 -9.76 -14.10
CA GLU A 83 18.41 -9.20 -12.83
C GLU A 83 17.35 -8.13 -13.08
N ILE A 84 17.52 -7.30 -14.11
CA ILE A 84 16.53 -6.29 -14.52
C ILE A 84 15.21 -6.99 -14.89
N VAL A 85 15.27 -8.07 -15.68
CA VAL A 85 14.07 -8.82 -16.09
C VAL A 85 13.36 -9.44 -14.88
N VAL A 86 14.12 -10.09 -13.98
CA VAL A 86 13.57 -10.69 -12.75
C VAL A 86 12.93 -9.63 -11.87
N LEU A 87 13.61 -8.50 -11.64
CA LEU A 87 13.10 -7.39 -10.85
C LEU A 87 11.81 -6.83 -11.44
N ASN A 88 11.78 -6.57 -12.75
CA ASN A 88 10.59 -6.04 -13.43
C ASN A 88 9.40 -6.99 -13.33
N ASN A 89 9.62 -8.30 -13.49
CA ASN A 89 8.58 -9.31 -13.34
C ASN A 89 8.02 -9.34 -11.92
N ILE A 90 8.90 -9.26 -10.90
CA ILE A 90 8.49 -9.25 -9.50
C ILE A 90 7.77 -7.95 -9.13
N VAL A 91 8.24 -6.79 -9.63
CA VAL A 91 7.56 -5.50 -9.43
C VAL A 91 6.18 -5.53 -10.06
N ALA A 92 6.04 -6.01 -11.30
CA ALA A 92 4.75 -6.13 -11.97
C ALA A 92 3.79 -7.07 -11.21
N ALA A 93 4.28 -8.23 -10.78
CA ALA A 93 3.51 -9.17 -9.99
C ALA A 93 3.11 -8.59 -8.62
N PHE A 94 4.04 -7.90 -7.96
CA PHE A 94 3.80 -7.24 -6.67
C PHE A 94 2.65 -6.23 -6.80
N VAL A 95 2.73 -5.31 -7.78
CA VAL A 95 1.72 -4.29 -8.03
C VAL A 95 0.37 -4.90 -8.42
N GLY A 96 0.37 -5.86 -9.35
CA GLY A 96 -0.85 -6.56 -9.76
C GLY A 96 -1.49 -7.37 -8.62
N GLY A 97 -0.69 -7.81 -7.66
CA GLY A 97 -1.14 -8.58 -6.51
C GLY A 97 -1.60 -7.76 -5.30
N ILE A 98 -1.46 -6.43 -5.29
CA ILE A 98 -1.92 -5.56 -4.19
C ILE A 98 -3.42 -5.76 -3.98
N GLY A 99 -3.89 -6.04 -2.76
CA GLY A 99 -5.29 -6.38 -2.48
C GLY A 99 -6.28 -5.21 -2.61
N ASP A 100 -5.84 -3.98 -2.35
CA ASP A 100 -6.66 -2.78 -2.41
C ASP A 100 -6.78 -2.25 -3.86
N ASP A 101 -7.96 -2.40 -4.46
CA ASP A 101 -8.23 -1.98 -5.84
C ASP A 101 -8.07 -0.46 -6.06
N ARG A 102 -8.23 0.38 -5.03
CA ARG A 102 -8.01 1.83 -5.14
C ARG A 102 -6.52 2.12 -5.27
N VAL A 103 -5.70 1.41 -4.49
CA VAL A 103 -4.23 1.46 -4.63
C VAL A 103 -3.81 0.86 -5.97
N ARG A 104 -4.53 -0.15 -6.46
CA ARG A 104 -4.29 -0.87 -7.72
C ARG A 104 -4.94 -0.26 -8.97
N SER A 105 -5.50 0.95 -8.94
CA SER A 105 -6.14 1.53 -10.15
C SER A 105 -5.10 1.77 -11.27
N VAL A 106 -5.52 1.73 -12.55
CA VAL A 106 -4.61 1.77 -13.73
C VAL A 106 -3.66 2.98 -13.71
N ASP A 107 -4.19 4.17 -13.46
CA ASP A 107 -3.39 5.41 -13.37
C ASP A 107 -2.37 5.35 -12.23
N LEU A 108 -2.70 4.67 -11.13
CA LEU A 108 -1.82 4.46 -9.98
C LEU A 108 -0.79 3.36 -10.22
N ILE A 109 -1.18 2.27 -10.89
CA ILE A 109 -0.28 1.18 -11.31
C ILE A 109 0.86 1.74 -12.16
N GLU A 110 0.54 2.59 -13.15
CA GLU A 110 1.54 3.18 -14.04
C GLU A 110 2.56 4.03 -13.25
N SER A 111 2.06 4.85 -12.31
CA SER A 111 2.88 5.65 -11.41
C SER A 111 3.77 4.82 -10.49
N ILE A 112 3.30 3.66 -10.03
CA ILE A 112 4.04 2.77 -9.13
C ILE A 112 5.05 1.91 -9.90
N SER A 113 4.70 1.41 -11.08
CA SER A 113 5.52 0.48 -11.89
C SER A 113 6.74 1.15 -12.54
N SER A 114 6.67 2.46 -12.77
CA SER A 114 7.78 3.27 -13.30
C SER A 114 8.99 3.41 -12.37
N SER A 115 8.92 2.91 -11.14
CA SER A 115 10.00 3.10 -10.15
C SER A 115 11.28 2.30 -10.46
N GLY A 116 11.16 1.19 -11.20
CA GLY A 116 12.24 0.23 -11.44
C GLY A 116 12.80 -0.41 -10.17
N SER A 117 12.14 -0.25 -9.02
CA SER A 117 12.62 -0.69 -7.71
C SER A 117 11.47 -1.21 -6.86
N LEU A 118 11.66 -2.39 -6.26
CA LEU A 118 10.65 -2.98 -5.40
C LEU A 118 10.42 -2.14 -4.14
N LEU A 119 11.50 -1.64 -3.52
CA LEU A 119 11.42 -0.74 -2.36
C LEU A 119 10.64 0.53 -2.68
N ARG A 120 11.00 1.26 -3.76
CA ARG A 120 10.32 2.51 -4.13
C ARG A 120 8.86 2.28 -4.47
N THR A 121 8.56 1.14 -5.11
CA THR A 121 7.19 0.72 -5.41
C THR A 121 6.39 0.47 -4.13
N HIS A 122 6.96 -0.21 -3.13
CA HIS A 122 6.34 -0.38 -1.82
C HIS A 122 6.09 0.97 -1.11
N GLU A 123 7.09 1.86 -1.07
CA GLU A 123 6.96 3.19 -0.45
C GLU A 123 5.87 4.03 -1.10
N LYS A 124 5.77 4.01 -2.44
CA LYS A 124 4.71 4.69 -3.17
C LYS A 124 3.33 4.11 -2.85
N ALA A 125 3.21 2.79 -2.74
CA ALA A 125 1.96 2.12 -2.40
C ALA A 125 1.51 2.46 -0.97
N GLU A 126 2.43 2.48 0.01
CA GLU A 126 2.17 2.94 1.39
C GLU A 126 1.71 4.40 1.43
N ASN A 127 2.43 5.29 0.74
CA ASN A 127 2.05 6.70 0.66
C ASN A 127 0.65 6.88 0.05
N MET A 128 0.36 6.14 -1.02
CA MET A 128 -0.94 6.18 -1.68
C MET A 128 -2.05 5.72 -0.76
N LYS A 129 -1.85 4.59 -0.07
CA LYS A 129 -2.81 4.07 0.92
C LYS A 129 -3.12 5.13 1.99
N ALA A 130 -2.09 5.73 2.58
CA ALA A 130 -2.25 6.79 3.57
C ALA A 130 -2.98 8.02 3.00
N ARG A 131 -2.73 8.38 1.74
CA ARG A 131 -3.42 9.49 1.07
C ARG A 131 -4.91 9.20 0.87
N LEU A 132 -5.25 7.98 0.47
CA LEU A 132 -6.63 7.54 0.26
C LEU A 132 -7.43 7.48 1.57
N GLU A 133 -6.79 7.07 2.66
CA GLU A 133 -7.38 7.08 4.00
C GLU A 133 -7.67 8.51 4.46
N ARG A 134 -6.73 9.45 4.28
CA ARG A 134 -6.95 10.88 4.60
C ARG A 134 -8.09 11.49 3.78
N LEU A 135 -8.17 11.15 2.49
CA LEU A 135 -9.27 11.62 1.63
C LEU A 135 -10.63 11.12 2.11
N ALA A 136 -10.71 9.84 2.50
CA ALA A 136 -11.94 9.25 3.02
C ALA A 136 -12.39 9.92 4.33
N GLU A 137 -11.46 10.17 5.26
CA GLU A 137 -11.79 10.84 6.53
C GLU A 137 -12.28 12.28 6.29
N MET A 138 -11.61 13.02 5.41
CA MET A 138 -12.06 14.37 5.05
C MET A 138 -13.43 14.39 4.37
N GLU A 139 -13.76 13.39 3.55
CA GLU A 139 -15.07 13.28 2.92
C GLU A 139 -16.16 12.99 3.95
N LYS A 140 -15.87 12.10 4.90
CA LYS A 140 -16.74 11.82 6.05
C LYS A 140 -17.03 13.07 6.87
N THR A 141 -15.99 13.82 7.25
CA THR A 141 -16.16 15.09 7.99
C THR A 141 -16.98 16.10 7.18
N ARG A 142 -16.79 16.18 5.86
CA ARG A 142 -17.59 17.05 4.98
C ARG A 142 -19.05 16.61 4.90
N ALA A 143 -19.33 15.31 4.92
CA ALA A 143 -20.69 14.79 4.93
C ALA A 143 -21.40 15.12 6.24
N GLU A 144 -20.75 14.86 7.38
CA GLU A 144 -21.28 15.20 8.72
C GLU A 144 -21.58 16.70 8.84
N LYS A 145 -20.68 17.56 8.34
CA LYS A 145 -20.91 19.01 8.32
C LYS A 145 -22.12 19.40 7.47
N ARG A 146 -22.30 18.78 6.29
CA ARG A 146 -23.45 19.02 5.41
C ARG A 146 -24.77 18.61 6.07
N GLU A 147 -24.79 17.48 6.79
CA GLU A 147 -25.96 17.03 7.54
C GLU A 147 -26.32 17.99 8.68
N LEU A 148 -25.32 18.43 9.45
CA LEU A 148 -25.52 19.42 10.52
C LEU A 148 -26.07 20.74 9.99
N GLU A 149 -25.54 21.23 8.86
CA GLU A 149 -26.04 22.44 8.21
C GLU A 149 -27.45 22.26 7.65
N ALA A 150 -27.81 21.07 7.17
CA ALA A 150 -29.17 20.76 6.75
C ALA A 150 -30.14 20.73 7.94
N LEU A 151 -29.76 20.10 9.05
CA LEU A 151 -30.55 20.11 10.30
C LEU A 151 -30.75 21.54 10.82
N ARG A 152 -29.69 22.34 10.84
CA ARG A 152 -29.76 23.73 11.29
C ARG A 152 -30.71 24.55 10.43
N ARG A 153 -30.61 24.44 9.10
CA ARG A 153 -31.53 25.11 8.17
C ARG A 153 -32.99 24.69 8.39
N HIS A 154 -33.24 23.40 8.61
CA HIS A 154 -34.59 22.90 8.89
C HIS A 154 -35.13 23.43 10.23
N TYR A 155 -34.29 23.48 11.27
CA TYR A 155 -34.67 24.07 12.55
C TYR A 155 -35.04 25.55 12.40
N ASP A 156 -34.19 26.33 11.72
CA ASP A 156 -34.43 27.76 11.51
C ASP A 156 -35.72 28.02 10.70
N GLN A 157 -35.98 27.22 9.66
CA GLN A 157 -37.20 27.35 8.87
C GLN A 157 -38.48 27.03 9.65
N ARG A 158 -38.43 26.04 10.55
CA ARG A 158 -39.61 25.55 11.28
C ARG A 158 -39.87 26.30 12.58
N TRP A 159 -38.83 26.80 13.24
CA TRP A 159 -38.93 27.31 14.61
C TRP A 159 -38.44 28.75 14.78
N SER A 160 -37.80 29.34 13.75
CA SER A 160 -37.44 30.77 13.76
C SER A 160 -38.45 31.64 13.01
N GLN A 161 -39.66 31.14 12.71
CA GLN A 161 -40.77 32.00 12.32
C GLN A 161 -41.18 32.87 13.53
N PRO A 162 -41.35 34.20 13.35
CA PRO A 162 -41.83 35.03 14.45
C PRO A 162 -43.18 34.48 14.92
N ILE A 163 -43.31 34.30 16.24
CA ILE A 163 -44.58 33.96 16.88
C ILE A 163 -45.61 34.94 16.34
N ASN A 164 -46.65 34.40 15.71
CA ASN A 164 -47.70 35.18 15.07
C ASN A 164 -48.21 36.24 16.08
N PRO A 165 -48.13 37.55 15.78
CA PRO A 165 -48.36 38.61 16.77
C PRO A 165 -49.77 38.56 17.41
N ASP A 166 -50.73 37.91 16.75
CA ASP A 166 -52.07 37.65 17.30
C ASP A 166 -52.07 36.74 18.54
N VAL A 167 -51.09 35.85 18.68
CA VAL A 167 -51.00 34.95 19.85
C VAL A 167 -50.39 35.69 21.04
N THR A 168 -49.50 36.65 20.79
CA THR A 168 -48.88 37.48 21.84
C THR A 168 -49.87 38.46 22.46
N SER A 169 -50.81 39.00 21.67
CA SER A 169 -51.88 39.88 22.16
C SER A 169 -52.79 39.21 23.20
N LEU A 170 -53.16 37.94 22.98
CA LEU A 170 -54.07 37.22 23.89
C LEU A 170 -53.45 36.93 25.27
N TYR A 171 -52.13 36.72 25.34
CA TYR A 171 -51.46 36.54 26.62
C TYR A 171 -51.33 37.85 27.41
N GLN A 172 -51.10 38.97 26.72
CA GLN A 172 -50.90 40.27 27.36
C GLN A 172 -52.20 40.86 27.91
N ASP A 173 -53.34 40.62 27.25
CA ASP A 173 -54.64 41.05 27.74
C ASP A 173 -55.13 40.25 28.96
N SER A 174 -54.82 38.94 29.05
CA SER A 174 -55.18 38.14 30.24
C SER A 174 -54.41 38.57 31.50
N VAL A 175 -53.14 38.96 31.34
CA VAL A 175 -52.29 39.43 32.45
C VAL A 175 -52.72 40.81 32.92
N ASN A 176 -53.10 41.70 31.99
CA ASN A 176 -53.57 43.05 32.32
C ASN A 176 -54.98 43.05 32.95
N HIS A 177 -55.85 42.10 32.59
CA HIS A 177 -57.18 41.99 33.18
C HIS A 177 -57.14 41.44 34.62
N SER A 178 -56.15 40.60 34.94
CA SER A 178 -55.98 40.04 36.29
C SER A 178 -55.33 41.01 37.29
N MET A 179 -54.59 42.04 36.84
CA MET A 179 -54.04 43.06 37.73
C MET A 179 -55.03 44.19 38.07
N LYS A 180 -56.09 44.40 37.27
CA LYS A 180 -57.10 45.45 37.51
C LYS A 180 -58.17 45.06 38.52
N THR A 181 -58.28 43.78 38.90
CA THR A 181 -59.28 43.31 39.88
C THR A 181 -58.76 43.20 41.31
N ASN A 182 -57.49 43.51 41.58
CA ASN A 182 -56.87 43.41 42.91
C ASN A 182 -56.53 44.77 43.56
N ILE A 183 -57.09 45.87 43.05
CA ILE A 183 -57.02 47.19 43.72
C ILE A 183 -58.44 47.71 43.89
N ALA A 184 -59.11 47.26 44.96
CA ALA A 184 -60.28 47.88 45.56
C ALA A 184 -60.29 47.56 47.07
#